data_AF-G5A7Z1-F1
#
_entry.id   AF-G5A7Z1-F1
#
_cell.length_a   1.000
_cell.length_b   1.000
_cell.length_c   1.000
_cell.angle_alpha   90.00
_cell.angle_beta   90.00
_cell.angle_gamma   90.00
#
_symmetry.space_group_name_H-M   'P 1'
#
loop_
_entity.id
_entity.type
_entity.pdbx_description
1 polymer ?
#
loop_
_entity_poly.entity_id
_entity_poly.type
_entity_poly.pdbx_seq_one_letter_code
_entity_poly.pdbx_strand_id
1 'polypeptide(L)' 'LLGQRLVVVTTTRFEWDEANGRINSVYSTNDIVTPLLKILGNLEDVARVMKKPL' A
#
# COMPACT_ATOMS: atom_id res chain seq x y z
N LEU A 1 2.55 1.23 -15.53
CA LEU A 1 3.07 2.59 -15.31
C LEU A 1 3.98 2.95 -16.49
N LEU A 2 3.46 3.48 -17.60
CA LEU A 2 4.16 3.72 -18.88
C LEU A 2 5.44 4.57 -18.74
N GLY A 3 6.54 3.98 -18.26
CA GLY A 3 7.77 4.67 -17.87
C GLY A 3 7.68 5.51 -16.58
N GLN A 4 6.56 5.46 -15.85
CA GLN A 4 6.35 6.29 -14.66
C GLN A 4 6.77 5.57 -13.36
N ARG A 5 7.35 6.31 -12.41
CA ARG A 5 7.71 5.78 -11.09
C ARG A 5 6.62 6.06 -10.07
N LEU A 6 6.05 5.01 -9.49
CA LEU A 6 5.16 5.12 -8.34
C LEU A 6 5.99 4.99 -7.05
N VAL A 7 6.11 6.06 -6.28
CA VAL A 7 6.78 6.05 -4.98
C VAL A 7 5.70 6.05 -3.89
N VAL A 8 5.70 5.03 -3.04
CA VAL A 8 4.76 4.88 -1.94
C VAL A 8 5.53 4.85 -0.63
N VAL A 9 5.19 5.76 0.28
CA VAL A 9 5.72 5.73 1.65
C VAL A 9 4.82 4.79 2.45
N THR A 10 5.44 3.82 3.12
CA THR A 10 4.75 2.84 3.96
C THR A 10 5.42 2.74 5.31
N THR A 11 4.60 2.54 6.34
CA THR A 11 5.05 2.16 7.67
C THR A 11 4.61 0.73 7.91
N THR A 12 5.54 -0.11 8.34
CA THR A 12 5.26 -1.51 8.66
C THR A 12 5.57 -1.76 10.13
N ARG A 13 4.57 -2.28 10.85
CA ARG A 13 4.67 -2.73 12.25
C ARG A 13 4.71 -4.24 12.26
N PHE A 14 5.73 -4.78 12.91
CA PHE A 14 5.85 -6.21 13.20
C PHE A 14 5.48 -6.43 14.66
N GLU A 15 4.60 -7.39 14.94
CA GLU A 15 4.42 -7.87 16.32
C GLU A 15 5.19 -9.17 16.47
N TRP A 16 6.09 -9.19 17.42
CA TRP A 16 6.94 -10.33 17.74
C TRP A 16 6.33 -11.14 18.90
N ASP A 17 6.29 -12.44 18.74
CA ASP A 17 5.93 -13.40 19.78
C ASP A 17 7.21 -13.98 20.36
N GLU A 18 7.57 -13.47 21.55
CA GLU A 18 8.74 -13.91 22.29
C GLU A 18 8.65 -15.37 22.74
N ALA A 19 7.45 -15.88 23.02
CA ALA A 19 7.28 -17.25 23.53
C ALA A 19 7.61 -18.31 22.47
N ASN A 20 7.34 -18.00 21.19
CA ASN A 20 7.66 -18.88 20.07
C ASN A 20 8.86 -18.40 19.25
N GLY A 21 9.49 -17.27 19.63
CA GLY A 21 10.66 -16.69 18.96
C GLY A 21 10.40 -16.34 17.48
N ARG A 22 9.22 -15.80 17.16
CA ARG A 22 8.82 -15.51 15.77
C ARG A 22 7.90 -14.31 15.65
N ILE A 23 7.76 -13.78 14.43
CA ILE A 23 6.74 -12.76 14.12
C ILE A 23 5.35 -13.40 14.19
N ASN A 24 4.45 -12.79 14.95
CA ASN A 24 3.05 -13.19 15.04
C ASN A 24 2.19 -12.50 13.98
N SER A 25 2.47 -11.24 13.70
CA SER A 25 1.67 -10.43 12.77
C SER A 25 2.49 -9.32 12.12
N VAL A 26 2.04 -8.91 10.94
CA VAL A 26 2.62 -7.80 10.18
C VAL A 26 1.49 -6.88 9.75
N TYR A 27 1.53 -5.63 10.18
CA TYR A 27 0.60 -4.59 9.79
C TYR A 27 1.33 -3.57 8.95
N SER A 28 0.77 -3.21 7.79
CA SER A 28 1.33 -2.17 6.95
C SER A 28 0.28 -1.10 6.68
N THR A 29 0.69 0.16 6.85
CA THR A 29 -0.10 1.33 6.50
C THR A 29 0.65 2.08 5.42
N ASN A 30 -0.01 2.28 4.27
CA ASN A 30 0.55 3.03 3.15
C ASN A 30 -0.47 4.03 2.62
N ASP A 31 0.04 5.11 2.05
CA ASP A 31 -0.74 6.04 1.25
C ASP A 31 -0.43 5.83 -0.23
N ILE A 32 -1.07 4.82 -0.82
CA ILE A 32 -0.98 4.55 -2.25
C ILE A 32 -1.92 5.43 -3.08
N VAL A 33 -2.90 6.08 -2.43
CA VAL A 33 -3.88 6.95 -3.08
C VAL A 33 -3.20 8.20 -3.62
N THR A 34 -2.40 8.88 -2.80
CA THR A 34 -1.71 10.11 -3.19
C THR A 34 -0.84 9.96 -4.45
N PRO A 35 0.06 8.97 -4.55
CA PRO A 35 0.89 8.83 -5.75
C PRO A 35 0.10 8.32 -6.97
N LEU A 36 -0.98 7.55 -6.80
CA LEU A 36 -1.86 7.17 -7.92
C LEU A 36 -2.65 8.37 -8.43
N LEU A 37 -3.15 9.23 -7.54
CA LEU A 37 -3.86 10.44 -7.92
C LEU A 37 -2.96 11.39 -8.72
N LYS A 38 -1.67 11.49 -8.36
CA LYS A 38 -0.68 12.26 -9.14
C LYS A 38 -0.48 11.73 -10.56
N ILE A 39 -0.64 10.43 -10.77
CA ILE A 39 -0.42 9.78 -12.06
C ILE A 39 -1.69 9.80 -12.93
N LEU A 40 -2.85 9.56 -12.32
CA LEU A 40 -4.13 9.39 -13.02
C LEU A 40 -4.93 10.70 -13.13
N GLY A 41 -4.61 11.70 -12.30
CA GLY A 41 -5.20 13.03 -12.34
C GLY A 41 -6.62 13.14 -11.79
N ASN A 42 -7.27 12.03 -11.42
CA ASN A 42 -8.62 12.03 -10.86
C ASN A 42 -8.85 10.84 -9.91
N LEU A 43 -9.80 10.98 -8.98
CA LEU A 43 -10.07 9.98 -7.95
C LEU A 43 -10.91 8.80 -8.47
N GLU A 44 -11.69 8.97 -9.53
CA GLU A 44 -12.50 7.91 -10.14
C GLU A 44 -11.61 6.79 -10.70
N ASP A 45 -10.55 7.16 -11.43
CA ASP A 45 -9.57 6.24 -11.97
C ASP A 45 -8.74 5.58 -10.87
N VAL A 46 -8.39 6.32 -9.81
CA VAL A 46 -7.72 5.75 -8.63
C VAL A 46 -8.61 4.69 -7.98
N ALA A 47 -9.89 4.99 -7.76
CA ALA A 47 -10.84 4.04 -7.19
C ALA A 47 -11.03 2.81 -8.08
N ARG A 48 -11.05 2.99 -9.41
CA ARG A 48 -11.13 1.89 -10.37
C ARG A 48 -9.91 0.96 -10.30
N VAL A 49 -8.70 1.51 -10.17
CA VAL A 49 -7.46 0.73 -10.02
C VAL A 49 -7.35 0.04 -8.66
N MET A 50 -7.83 0.69 -7.60
CA MET A 50 -7.80 0.14 -6.23
C MET A 50 -8.91 -0.87 -5.94
N LYS A 51 -9.91 -0.99 -6.82
CA LYS A 51 -10.96 -2.00 -6.70
C LYS A 51 -10.32 -3.38 -6.87
N LYS A 52 -10.44 -4.23 -5.84
CA LYS A 52 -10.02 -5.65 -5.96
C LYS A 52 -10.79 -6.33 -7.09
N PRO A 53 -10.17 -7.22 -7.88
CA PRO A 53 -10.94 -8.20 -8.64
C PRO A 53 -11.67 -9.10 -7.64
N LEU A 54 -12.93 -9.40 -7.94
CA LEU A 54 -13.75 -10.40 -7.23
C LEU A 54 -13.07 -11.77 -7.27
#